data_AF-A0A952L045-F1
#
_entry.id   AF-A0A952L045-F1
#
_cell.length_a   1.000
_cell.length_b   1.000
_cell.length_c   1.000
_cell.angle_alpha   90.00
_cell.angle_beta   90.00
_cell.angle_gamma   90.00
#
_symmetry.space_group_name_H-M   'P 1'
#
loop_
_entity.id
_entity.type
_entity.pdbx_description
1 polymer ?
#
loop_
_entity_poly.entity_id
_entity_poly.type
_entity_poly.pdbx_seq_one_letter_code
_entity_poly.pdbx_strand_id
1 'polypeptide(L)'
;MRLFLVGSDEGTLDYGAIRVAHGQVFARDFFEVIGPGTFYWLAGFFKVFGETFLASRICLFLTSIGTALAMYFLSLRICRTSPITPSILLAATCFGGLWPAISHHVDSNFFAFAVVFCMVLLQERGNRSLLLMAGSLAGATTCFLQPKGLLLFCAFLVWLFVLKLRRAASLSAMALLTGSYLTVLAAVALYFWHKGALSALIYVNFIWPSQHYSAVNSVPYAHDILSNFWDHWVVKIKGFGWTVPMAAVLITPLLFVIALPGLLAALGARFRWNLARNEILLYWLAGAALWLSEIHRKDVTHLVFGSPLLMILGVHFLDEYRAPLALMARRLLLVCSASLGIFNLLCLLLASHSVTTRAGTIRTFKTMDIFAALEKYAAPGEEIFAYPYAPRYYFLDATTNPTPYSILVYNYNTPSQFQETVRILEERKVRYVVWDKNIEQVAAVVFPSSTQVAPGDFIVEPYLKSHYRLVQVVDGFRIMERIER
;
A
#
# COMPACT_ATOMS: atom_id res chain seq x y z
N MET A 1 4.54 -1.62 -17.20
CA MET A 1 3.75 -0.47 -17.73
C MET A 1 4.14 0.78 -16.95
N ARG A 2 4.47 1.91 -17.59
CA ARG A 2 4.97 3.13 -16.90
C ARG A 2 3.86 4.12 -16.56
N LEU A 3 2.71 3.65 -16.09
CA LEU A 3 1.62 4.54 -15.67
C LEU A 3 1.92 5.13 -14.29
N PHE A 4 1.65 6.41 -14.14
CA PHE A 4 1.69 7.14 -12.88
C PHE A 4 0.26 7.47 -12.40
N LEU A 5 -0.04 7.13 -11.15
CA LEU A 5 -1.34 7.38 -10.53
C LEU A 5 -1.24 8.56 -9.56
N VAL A 6 -1.84 9.69 -9.96
CA VAL A 6 -1.94 10.88 -9.11
C VAL A 6 -2.82 10.57 -7.90
N GLY A 7 -2.43 11.04 -6.71
CA GLY A 7 -3.18 10.85 -5.47
C GLY A 7 -2.83 9.57 -4.69
N SER A 8 -1.91 8.74 -5.19
CA SER A 8 -1.32 7.63 -4.42
C SER A 8 -0.13 8.08 -3.57
N ASP A 9 0.21 7.26 -2.57
CA ASP A 9 1.40 7.39 -1.69
C ASP A 9 2.71 7.00 -2.40
N GLU A 10 2.67 6.64 -3.69
CA GLU A 10 3.83 6.18 -4.46
C GLU A 10 4.99 7.16 -4.42
N GLY A 11 4.71 8.47 -4.53
CA GLY A 11 5.76 9.49 -4.48
C GLY A 11 6.53 9.51 -3.16
N THR A 12 5.87 9.20 -2.04
CA THR A 12 6.47 9.08 -0.72
C THR A 12 7.42 7.89 -0.66
N LEU A 13 7.00 6.76 -1.22
CA LEU A 13 7.76 5.52 -1.23
C LEU A 13 8.96 5.58 -2.18
N ASP A 14 8.76 6.08 -3.40
CA ASP A 14 9.82 6.27 -4.38
C ASP A 14 10.89 7.23 -3.85
N TYR A 15 10.47 8.40 -3.32
CA TYR A 15 11.44 9.38 -2.82
C TYR A 15 12.14 8.92 -1.54
N GLY A 16 11.41 8.30 -0.61
CA GLY A 16 12.00 7.69 0.59
C GLY A 16 13.04 6.61 0.25
N ALA A 17 12.79 5.82 -0.80
CA ALA A 17 13.75 4.83 -1.29
C ALA A 17 14.98 5.47 -1.93
N ILE A 18 14.85 6.59 -2.66
CA ILE A 18 16.00 7.37 -3.15
C ILE A 18 16.84 7.89 -1.98
N ARG A 19 16.19 8.45 -0.95
CA ARG A 19 16.89 8.91 0.26
C ARG A 19 17.71 7.79 0.88
N VAL A 20 17.14 6.59 1.01
CA VAL A 20 17.85 5.41 1.51
C VAL A 20 18.97 4.95 0.57
N ALA A 21 18.76 4.99 -0.75
CA ALA A 21 19.77 4.64 -1.75
C ALA A 21 21.00 5.56 -1.64
N HIS A 22 20.77 6.85 -1.38
CA HIS A 22 21.78 7.88 -1.12
C HIS A 22 22.37 7.86 0.30
N GLY A 23 22.01 6.88 1.13
CA GLY A 23 22.64 6.65 2.43
C GLY A 23 21.96 7.32 3.62
N GLN A 24 20.80 7.98 3.41
CA GLN A 24 19.97 8.41 4.54
C GLN A 24 19.37 7.20 5.25
N VAL A 25 19.12 7.36 6.55
CA VAL A 25 18.56 6.35 7.42
C VAL A 25 17.12 6.71 7.74
N PHE A 26 16.20 5.80 7.42
CA PHE A 26 14.77 5.93 7.71
C PHE A 26 14.52 6.25 9.20
N ALA A 27 13.48 7.04 9.46
CA ALA A 27 13.05 7.57 10.76
C ALA A 27 14.01 8.58 11.41
N ARG A 28 15.32 8.49 11.17
CA ARG A 28 16.31 9.45 11.67
C ARG A 28 16.44 10.67 10.77
N ASP A 29 16.59 10.45 9.47
CA ASP A 29 16.87 11.52 8.51
C ASP A 29 15.59 12.01 7.81
N PHE A 30 14.54 11.19 7.80
CA PHE A 30 13.23 11.53 7.25
C PHE A 30 12.10 10.80 7.97
N PHE A 31 10.94 11.44 8.00
CA PHE A 31 9.76 11.00 8.72
C PHE A 31 8.75 10.36 7.76
N GLU A 32 8.45 9.07 7.95
CA GLU A 32 7.28 8.40 7.39
C GLU A 32 6.73 7.41 8.42
N VAL A 33 5.42 7.16 8.35
CA VAL A 33 4.71 6.25 9.27
C VAL A 33 4.70 4.80 8.77
N ILE A 34 5.19 4.59 7.55
CA ILE A 34 5.21 3.29 6.86
C ILE A 34 6.43 2.50 7.35
N GLY A 35 6.30 1.17 7.44
CA GLY A 35 7.40 0.31 7.83
C GLY A 35 8.65 0.47 6.94
N PRO A 36 9.87 0.29 7.50
CA PRO A 36 11.11 0.52 6.77
C PRO A 36 11.27 -0.36 5.53
N GLY A 37 10.66 -1.55 5.52
CA GLY A 37 10.89 -2.60 4.54
C GLY A 37 10.77 -2.13 3.09
N THR A 38 9.73 -1.37 2.76
CA THR A 38 9.50 -0.89 1.39
C THR A 38 10.60 0.06 0.92
N PHE A 39 11.06 0.98 1.77
CA PHE A 39 12.11 1.94 1.39
C PHE A 39 13.43 1.22 1.07
N TYR A 40 13.84 0.28 1.92
CA TYR A 40 15.08 -0.47 1.72
C TYR A 40 14.98 -1.47 0.57
N TRP A 41 13.81 -2.09 0.38
CA TRP A 41 13.54 -3.00 -0.73
C TRP A 41 13.67 -2.26 -2.07
N LEU A 42 12.95 -1.16 -2.23
CA LEU A 42 12.98 -0.36 -3.46
C LEU A 42 14.34 0.31 -3.68
N ALA A 43 15.02 0.77 -2.61
CA ALA A 43 16.38 1.30 -2.71
C ALA A 43 17.37 0.26 -3.28
N GLY A 44 17.18 -1.02 -2.97
CA GLY A 44 17.94 -2.10 -3.57
C GLY A 44 17.77 -2.17 -5.10
N PHE A 45 16.54 -2.01 -5.60
CA PHE A 45 16.28 -1.95 -7.04
C PHE A 45 16.88 -0.69 -7.67
N PHE A 46 16.82 0.47 -7.01
CA PHE A 46 17.47 1.68 -7.53
C PHE A 46 18.99 1.54 -7.59
N LYS A 47 19.62 0.85 -6.65
CA LYS A 47 21.07 0.57 -6.73
C LYS A 47 21.46 -0.35 -7.89
N VAL A 48 20.58 -1.27 -8.29
CA VAL A 48 20.86 -2.23 -9.37
C VAL A 48 20.47 -1.70 -10.75
N PHE A 49 19.32 -1.02 -10.86
CA PHE A 49 18.72 -0.61 -12.13
C PHE A 49 18.76 0.91 -12.36
N GLY A 50 19.29 1.69 -11.42
CA GLY A 50 19.31 3.15 -11.43
C GLY A 50 18.02 3.77 -10.86
N GLU A 51 18.11 5.05 -10.49
CA GLU A 51 17.02 5.86 -9.91
C GLU A 51 16.03 6.32 -10.99
N THR A 52 15.35 5.35 -11.59
CA THR A 52 14.40 5.59 -12.68
C THR A 52 13.02 5.07 -12.34
N PHE A 53 12.00 5.66 -12.95
CA PHE A 53 10.63 5.15 -12.87
C PHE A 53 10.50 3.72 -13.43
N LEU A 54 11.37 3.34 -14.37
CA LEU A 54 11.41 1.96 -14.85
C LEU A 54 11.84 1.00 -13.73
N ALA A 55 12.85 1.36 -12.93
CA ALA A 55 13.32 0.53 -11.83
C ALA A 55 12.23 0.29 -10.78
N SER A 56 11.45 1.33 -10.43
CA SER A 56 10.30 1.15 -9.53
C SER A 56 9.27 0.20 -10.15
N ARG A 57 8.99 0.30 -11.45
CA ARG A 57 8.08 -0.62 -12.14
C ARG A 57 8.60 -2.06 -12.23
N ILE A 58 9.91 -2.28 -12.31
CA ILE A 58 10.51 -3.62 -12.23
C ILE A 58 10.28 -4.21 -10.83
N CYS A 59 10.53 -3.43 -9.78
CA CYS A 59 10.27 -3.83 -8.40
C CYS A 59 8.80 -4.23 -8.21
N LEU A 60 7.86 -3.36 -8.60
CA LEU A 60 6.43 -3.62 -8.51
C LEU A 60 5.99 -4.85 -9.32
N PHE A 61 6.54 -5.03 -10.52
CA PHE A 61 6.21 -6.17 -11.36
C PHE A 61 6.62 -7.48 -10.67
N LEU A 62 7.83 -7.53 -10.09
CA LEU A 62 8.33 -8.70 -9.40
C LEU A 62 7.50 -9.06 -8.15
N THR A 63 7.11 -8.07 -7.34
CA THR A 63 6.27 -8.32 -6.15
C THR A 63 4.85 -8.70 -6.54
N SER A 64 4.30 -8.09 -7.59
CA SER A 64 2.96 -8.40 -8.11
C SER A 64 2.88 -9.80 -8.73
N ILE A 65 3.82 -10.17 -9.62
CA ILE A 65 3.83 -11.48 -10.28
C ILE A 65 4.07 -12.59 -9.25
N GLY A 66 4.97 -12.37 -8.28
CA GLY A 66 5.22 -13.32 -7.21
C GLY A 66 3.98 -13.56 -6.36
N THR A 67 3.25 -12.50 -6.01
CA THR A 67 1.97 -12.60 -5.28
C THR A 67 0.92 -13.37 -6.10
N ALA A 68 0.78 -13.05 -7.38
CA ALA A 68 -0.20 -13.71 -8.26
C ALA A 68 0.09 -15.21 -8.44
N LEU A 69 1.36 -15.58 -8.64
CA LEU A 69 1.81 -16.97 -8.77
C LEU A 69 1.62 -17.74 -7.46
N ALA A 70 2.00 -17.15 -6.33
CA ALA A 70 1.79 -17.77 -5.02
C ALA A 70 0.29 -17.96 -4.74
N MET A 71 -0.54 -16.96 -5.05
CA MET A 71 -1.99 -17.05 -4.90
C MET A 71 -2.60 -18.15 -5.78
N TYR A 72 -2.15 -18.26 -7.04
CA TYR A 72 -2.61 -19.32 -7.93
C TYR A 72 -2.19 -20.71 -7.41
N PHE A 73 -0.94 -20.87 -6.98
CA PHE A 73 -0.45 -22.10 -6.38
C PHE A 73 -1.26 -22.48 -5.12
N LEU A 74 -1.48 -21.54 -4.22
CA LEU A 74 -2.29 -21.78 -3.01
C LEU A 74 -3.74 -22.09 -3.36
N SER A 75 -4.26 -21.55 -4.45
CA SER A 75 -5.61 -21.87 -4.93
C SER A 75 -5.68 -23.29 -5.50
N LEU A 76 -4.64 -23.78 -6.19
CA LEU A 76 -4.59 -25.17 -6.69
C LEU A 76 -4.69 -26.22 -5.58
N ARG A 77 -4.32 -25.87 -4.36
CA ARG A 77 -4.35 -26.81 -3.23
C ARG A 77 -5.74 -27.11 -2.72
N ILE A 78 -6.64 -26.11 -2.75
CA ILE A 78 -7.95 -26.23 -2.12
C ILE A 78 -9.11 -26.00 -3.10
N CYS A 79 -8.94 -25.21 -4.16
CA CYS A 79 -9.98 -24.96 -5.17
C CYS A 79 -9.91 -26.05 -6.26
N ARG A 80 -10.98 -26.83 -6.40
CA ARG A 80 -11.03 -27.99 -7.32
C ARG A 80 -11.35 -27.61 -8.76
N THR A 81 -12.27 -26.66 -8.96
CA THR A 81 -12.84 -26.40 -10.29
C THR A 81 -12.48 -25.04 -10.86
N SER A 82 -12.04 -24.10 -10.02
CA SER A 82 -11.61 -22.79 -10.51
C SER A 82 -10.48 -22.14 -9.70
N PRO A 83 -9.29 -22.76 -9.69
CA PRO A 83 -8.14 -22.24 -8.97
C PRO A 83 -7.63 -20.89 -9.50
N ILE A 84 -8.00 -20.48 -10.72
CA ILE A 84 -7.61 -19.19 -11.29
C ILE A 84 -8.49 -18.02 -10.82
N THR A 85 -9.72 -18.30 -10.38
CA THR A 85 -10.70 -17.25 -10.00
C THR A 85 -10.17 -16.31 -8.91
N PRO A 86 -9.54 -16.79 -7.81
CA PRO A 86 -9.00 -15.90 -6.79
C PRO A 86 -7.94 -14.94 -7.33
N SER A 87 -7.05 -15.40 -8.21
CA SER A 87 -6.02 -14.55 -8.83
C SER A 87 -6.63 -13.50 -9.76
N ILE A 88 -7.63 -13.86 -10.56
CA ILE A 88 -8.36 -12.90 -11.42
C ILE A 88 -9.12 -11.88 -10.56
N LEU A 89 -9.76 -12.33 -9.48
CA LEU A 89 -10.47 -11.47 -8.54
C LEU A 89 -9.52 -10.46 -7.87
N LEU A 90 -8.37 -10.92 -7.37
CA LEU A 90 -7.37 -10.02 -6.77
C LEU A 90 -6.83 -9.03 -7.81
N ALA A 91 -6.45 -9.50 -9.00
CA ALA A 91 -6.01 -8.61 -10.06
C ALA A 91 -7.10 -7.59 -10.40
N ALA A 92 -8.34 -8.01 -10.63
CA ALA A 92 -9.42 -7.10 -10.98
C ALA A 92 -9.68 -6.04 -9.91
N THR A 93 -9.64 -6.41 -8.62
CA THR A 93 -9.97 -5.52 -7.49
C THR A 93 -8.79 -4.67 -7.01
N CYS A 94 -7.55 -5.12 -7.20
CA CYS A 94 -6.35 -4.28 -6.99
C CYS A 94 -6.15 -3.28 -8.14
N PHE A 95 -6.63 -3.60 -9.34
CA PHE A 95 -6.56 -2.71 -10.49
C PHE A 95 -7.66 -1.63 -10.40
N GLY A 96 -7.41 -0.43 -10.96
CA GLY A 96 -8.42 0.65 -11.03
C GLY A 96 -8.23 1.81 -10.05
N GLY A 97 -7.00 2.04 -9.57
CA GLY A 97 -6.67 3.17 -8.69
C GLY A 97 -5.48 2.92 -7.76
N LEU A 98 -5.06 1.66 -7.62
CA LEU A 98 -4.02 1.24 -6.67
C LEU A 98 -2.82 0.63 -7.40
N TRP A 99 -3.06 -0.29 -8.32
CA TRP A 99 -2.04 -0.83 -9.22
C TRP A 99 -2.10 -0.11 -10.58
N PRO A 100 -0.97 0.29 -11.21
CA PRO A 100 0.41 -0.09 -10.89
C PRO A 100 1.21 0.98 -10.12
N ALA A 101 0.76 1.40 -8.93
CA ALA A 101 1.56 2.25 -8.06
C ALA A 101 2.39 1.40 -7.06
N ILE A 102 3.58 1.86 -6.70
CA ILE A 102 4.34 1.31 -5.57
C ILE A 102 3.53 1.41 -4.29
N SER A 103 3.51 0.33 -3.53
CA SER A 103 2.75 0.25 -2.29
C SER A 103 3.36 -0.76 -1.33
N HIS A 104 3.50 -0.36 -0.08
CA HIS A 104 3.92 -1.25 1.00
C HIS A 104 2.91 -2.39 1.26
N HIS A 105 1.65 -2.24 0.86
CA HIS A 105 0.67 -3.34 0.89
C HIS A 105 0.97 -4.43 -0.14
N VAL A 106 1.41 -4.06 -1.34
CA VAL A 106 1.80 -5.01 -2.40
C VAL A 106 3.07 -5.76 -1.99
N ASP A 107 4.07 -5.03 -1.50
CA ASP A 107 5.33 -5.64 -1.05
C ASP A 107 5.09 -6.58 0.14
N SER A 108 4.35 -6.14 1.16
CA SER A 108 4.02 -6.98 2.31
C SER A 108 3.20 -8.20 1.94
N ASN A 109 2.32 -8.11 0.93
CA ASN A 109 1.58 -9.26 0.42
C ASN A 109 2.50 -10.27 -0.27
N PHE A 110 3.49 -9.84 -1.04
CA PHE A 110 4.46 -10.76 -1.66
C PHE A 110 5.18 -11.61 -0.61
N PHE A 111 5.72 -10.99 0.44
CA PHE A 111 6.38 -11.73 1.52
C PHE A 111 5.40 -12.57 2.33
N ALA A 112 4.21 -12.05 2.67
CA ALA A 112 3.17 -12.80 3.38
C ALA A 112 2.77 -14.08 2.64
N PHE A 113 2.56 -14.00 1.33
CA PHE A 113 2.23 -15.17 0.50
C PHE A 113 3.38 -16.17 0.43
N ALA A 114 4.63 -15.70 0.37
CA ALA A 114 5.80 -16.58 0.46
C ALA A 114 5.86 -17.32 1.80
N VAL A 115 5.44 -16.70 2.92
CA VAL A 115 5.33 -17.40 4.23
C VAL A 115 4.29 -18.52 4.15
N VAL A 116 3.08 -18.22 3.67
CA VAL A 116 1.99 -19.21 3.58
C VAL A 116 2.36 -20.35 2.64
N PHE A 117 3.03 -20.04 1.53
CA PHE A 117 3.60 -21.03 0.62
C PHE A 117 4.57 -21.98 1.34
N CYS A 118 5.49 -21.46 2.16
CA CYS A 118 6.40 -22.28 2.96
C CYS A 118 5.63 -23.18 3.94
N MET A 119 4.58 -22.65 4.58
CA MET A 119 3.76 -23.39 5.55
C MET A 119 2.92 -24.51 4.90
N VAL A 120 2.45 -24.32 3.66
CA VAL A 120 1.81 -25.37 2.88
C VAL A 120 2.82 -26.44 2.49
N LEU A 121 3.98 -26.05 1.94
CA LEU A 121 5.03 -27.01 1.56
C LEU A 121 5.58 -27.79 2.76
N LEU A 122 5.57 -27.20 3.96
CA LEU A 122 5.96 -27.88 5.19
C LEU A 122 5.06 -29.09 5.46
N GLN A 123 3.75 -28.97 5.23
CA GLN A 123 2.81 -30.10 5.41
C GLN A 123 3.08 -31.22 4.40
N GLU A 124 3.47 -30.87 3.17
CA GLU A 124 3.70 -31.85 2.11
C GLU A 124 5.04 -32.58 2.25
N ARG A 125 6.09 -31.84 2.60
CA ARG A 125 7.48 -32.33 2.55
C ARG A 125 8.09 -32.60 3.92
N GLY A 126 7.49 -32.08 5.01
CA GLY A 126 8.02 -32.22 6.37
C GLY A 126 9.37 -31.54 6.63
N ASN A 127 9.90 -30.75 5.69
CA ASN A 127 11.22 -30.14 5.78
C ASN A 127 11.23 -28.98 6.79
N ARG A 128 11.98 -29.13 7.88
CA ARG A 128 12.09 -28.15 8.96
C ARG A 128 12.73 -26.82 8.54
N SER A 129 13.52 -26.78 7.46
CA SER A 129 14.08 -25.51 6.96
C SER A 129 12.97 -24.54 6.51
N LEU A 130 11.80 -25.06 6.12
CA LEU A 130 10.65 -24.24 5.75
C LEU A 130 10.08 -23.46 6.95
N LEU A 131 10.25 -23.94 8.18
CA LEU A 131 9.89 -23.17 9.38
C LEU A 131 10.84 -21.99 9.61
N LEU A 132 12.14 -22.21 9.37
CA LEU A 132 13.13 -21.13 9.45
C LEU A 132 12.84 -20.06 8.40
N MET A 133 12.57 -20.47 7.16
CA MET A 133 12.17 -19.57 6.07
C MET A 133 10.85 -18.86 6.40
N ALA A 134 9.84 -19.57 6.88
CA ALA A 134 8.54 -19.00 7.21
C ALA A 134 8.64 -17.93 8.30
N GLY A 135 9.38 -18.19 9.38
CA GLY A 135 9.56 -17.20 10.45
C GLY A 135 10.38 -16.00 9.99
N SER A 136 11.45 -16.21 9.21
CA SER A 136 12.26 -15.12 8.64
C SER A 136 11.43 -14.23 7.71
N LEU A 137 10.65 -14.84 6.81
CA LEU A 137 9.76 -14.12 5.90
C LEU A 137 8.65 -13.39 6.65
N ALA A 138 8.10 -13.95 7.74
CA ALA A 138 7.14 -13.25 8.58
C ALA A 138 7.76 -12.03 9.27
N GLY A 139 9.01 -12.15 9.72
CA GLY A 139 9.79 -11.03 10.25
C GLY A 139 10.05 -9.95 9.20
N ALA A 140 10.37 -10.36 7.97
CA ALA A 140 10.47 -9.46 6.84
C ALA A 140 9.13 -8.75 6.57
N THR A 141 8.01 -9.48 6.52
CA THR A 141 6.66 -8.89 6.39
C THR A 141 6.38 -7.86 7.47
N THR A 142 6.78 -8.09 8.72
CA THR A 142 6.66 -7.09 9.82
C THR A 142 7.43 -5.81 9.51
N CYS A 143 8.54 -5.89 8.78
CA CYS A 143 9.30 -4.70 8.38
C CYS A 143 8.60 -3.88 7.29
N PHE A 144 7.81 -4.52 6.42
CA PHE A 144 6.99 -3.83 5.42
C PHE A 144 5.69 -3.28 6.01
N LEU A 145 4.98 -4.10 6.78
CA LEU A 145 3.73 -3.76 7.44
C LEU A 145 3.62 -4.52 8.76
N GLN A 146 3.86 -3.82 9.86
CA GLN A 146 4.02 -4.37 11.21
C GLN A 146 2.86 -5.26 11.64
N PRO A 147 1.58 -4.82 11.57
CA PRO A 147 0.46 -5.66 12.00
C PRO A 147 0.34 -6.92 11.14
N LYS A 148 0.67 -6.86 9.85
CA LYS A 148 0.53 -7.99 8.92
C LYS A 148 1.48 -9.12 9.27
N GLY A 149 2.78 -8.80 9.42
CA GLY A 149 3.78 -9.81 9.78
C GLY A 149 3.56 -10.39 11.18
N LEU A 150 3.21 -9.54 12.17
CA LEU A 150 2.97 -9.98 13.54
C LEU A 150 1.73 -10.89 13.65
N LEU A 151 0.61 -10.49 13.05
CA LEU A 151 -0.62 -11.29 13.10
C LEU A 151 -0.44 -12.61 12.35
N LEU A 152 0.28 -12.63 11.23
CA LEU A 152 0.63 -13.88 10.53
C LEU A 152 1.49 -14.80 11.40
N PHE A 153 2.52 -14.27 12.04
CA PHE A 153 3.34 -15.03 12.97
C PHE A 153 2.50 -15.66 14.08
N CYS A 154 1.64 -14.87 14.73
CA CYS A 154 0.70 -15.36 15.75
C CYS A 154 -0.25 -16.43 15.20
N ALA A 155 -0.80 -16.23 14.00
CA ALA A 155 -1.67 -17.21 13.34
C ALA A 155 -0.95 -18.55 13.10
N PHE A 156 0.32 -18.54 12.69
CA PHE A 156 1.10 -19.77 12.50
C PHE A 156 1.48 -20.43 13.82
N LEU A 157 1.73 -19.68 14.89
CA LEU A 157 1.91 -20.26 16.23
C LEU A 157 0.64 -20.95 16.72
N VAL A 158 -0.52 -20.31 16.56
CA VAL A 158 -1.82 -20.92 16.88
C VAL A 158 -2.05 -22.17 16.04
N TRP A 159 -1.75 -22.11 14.74
CA TRP A 159 -1.87 -23.25 13.85
C TRP A 159 -0.97 -24.43 14.27
N LEU A 160 0.31 -24.19 14.53
CA LEU A 160 1.26 -25.19 15.02
C LEU A 160 0.87 -25.74 16.39
N PHE A 161 0.32 -24.90 17.27
CA PHE A 161 -0.18 -25.33 18.56
C PHE A 161 -1.38 -26.28 18.41
N VAL A 162 -2.34 -25.97 17.52
CA VAL A 162 -3.44 -26.88 17.20
C VAL A 162 -2.92 -28.18 16.60
N LEU A 163 -1.93 -28.14 15.71
CA LEU A 163 -1.29 -29.34 15.19
C LEU A 163 -0.59 -30.15 16.28
N LYS A 164 0.05 -29.51 17.25
CA LYS A 164 0.66 -30.18 18.41
C LYS A 164 -0.40 -30.89 19.23
N LEU A 165 -1.55 -30.25 19.49
CA LEU A 165 -2.69 -30.90 20.17
C LEU A 165 -3.21 -32.11 19.38
N ARG A 166 -3.15 -32.05 18.05
CA ARG A 166 -3.45 -33.17 17.14
C ARG A 166 -2.29 -34.17 16.96
N ARG A 167 -1.19 -34.03 17.71
CA ARG A 167 0.04 -34.84 17.61
C ARG A 167 0.72 -34.82 16.23
N ALA A 168 0.47 -33.77 15.45
CA ALA A 168 1.01 -33.56 14.10
C ALA A 168 2.14 -32.52 14.04
N ALA A 169 2.47 -31.86 15.16
CA ALA A 169 3.59 -30.93 15.27
C ALA A 169 4.28 -31.05 16.64
N SER A 170 5.48 -30.47 16.76
CA SER A 170 6.29 -30.50 17.99
C SER A 170 6.55 -29.09 18.52
N LEU A 171 6.94 -28.99 19.80
CA LEU A 171 7.39 -27.73 20.39
C LEU A 171 8.62 -27.14 19.67
N SER A 172 9.50 -28.01 19.17
CA SER A 172 10.68 -27.57 18.40
C SER A 172 10.30 -26.82 17.12
N ALA A 173 9.16 -27.16 16.49
CA ALA A 173 8.70 -26.45 15.31
C ALA A 173 8.30 -25.01 15.62
N MET A 174 7.59 -24.81 16.74
CA MET A 174 7.23 -23.48 17.24
C MET A 174 8.47 -22.66 17.62
N ALA A 175 9.45 -23.31 18.26
CA ALA A 175 10.72 -22.68 18.63
C ALA A 175 11.53 -22.25 17.40
N LEU A 176 11.61 -23.09 16.36
CA LEU A 176 12.30 -22.76 15.10
C LEU A 176 11.64 -21.57 14.40
N LEU A 177 10.31 -21.58 14.27
CA LEU A 177 9.55 -20.47 13.68
C LEU A 177 9.76 -19.16 14.47
N THR A 178 9.67 -19.23 15.80
CA THR A 178 9.84 -18.07 16.69
C THR A 178 11.27 -17.54 16.66
N GLY A 179 12.25 -18.44 16.73
CA GLY A 179 13.66 -18.07 16.69
C GLY A 179 14.04 -17.35 15.40
N SER A 180 13.59 -17.85 14.24
CA SER A 180 13.88 -17.19 12.96
C SER A 180 13.14 -15.86 12.79
N TYR A 181 11.89 -15.77 13.25
CA TYR A 181 11.14 -14.50 13.29
C TYR A 181 11.86 -13.44 14.14
N LEU A 182 12.22 -13.79 15.37
CA LEU A 182 12.91 -12.87 16.29
C LEU A 182 14.31 -12.51 15.81
N THR A 183 15.00 -13.42 15.10
CA THR A 183 16.33 -13.13 14.54
C THR A 183 16.25 -11.99 13.52
N VAL A 184 15.24 -11.98 12.63
CA VAL A 184 15.06 -10.89 11.66
C VAL A 184 14.75 -9.58 12.38
N LEU A 185 13.84 -9.58 13.35
CA LEU A 185 13.52 -8.37 14.12
C LEU A 185 14.72 -7.86 14.90
N ALA A 186 15.49 -8.74 15.53
CA ALA A 186 16.71 -8.39 16.24
C ALA A 186 17.77 -7.80 15.31
N ALA A 187 17.96 -8.36 14.11
CA ALA A 187 18.88 -7.83 13.11
C ALA A 187 18.48 -6.42 12.65
N VAL A 188 17.19 -6.19 12.42
CA VAL A 188 16.67 -4.86 12.05
C VAL A 188 16.83 -3.87 13.21
N ALA A 189 16.43 -4.25 14.42
CA ALA A 189 16.61 -3.42 15.60
C ALA A 189 18.08 -3.07 15.84
N LEU A 190 18.99 -4.03 15.68
CA LEU A 190 20.43 -3.83 15.82
C LEU A 190 20.98 -2.88 14.74
N TYR A 191 20.51 -3.00 13.50
CA TYR A 191 20.87 -2.07 12.43
C TYR A 191 20.44 -0.63 12.77
N PHE A 192 19.18 -0.42 13.15
CA PHE A 192 18.68 0.91 13.50
C PHE A 192 19.32 1.45 14.79
N TRP A 193 19.67 0.58 15.74
CA TRP A 193 20.42 0.97 16.93
C TRP A 193 21.83 1.46 16.57
N HIS A 194 22.55 0.68 15.75
CA HIS A 194 23.88 1.05 15.28
C HIS A 194 23.88 2.36 14.48
N LYS A 195 22.78 2.67 13.78
CA LYS A 195 22.61 3.94 13.06
C LYS A 195 22.11 5.10 13.92
N GLY A 196 21.90 4.92 15.22
CA GLY A 196 21.35 5.94 16.12
C GLY A 196 19.87 6.28 15.83
N ALA A 197 19.16 5.38 15.19
CA ALA A 197 17.81 5.59 14.64
C ALA A 197 16.73 4.74 15.33
N LEU A 198 17.09 3.87 16.28
CA LEU A 198 16.12 2.95 16.90
C LEU A 198 15.01 3.67 17.67
N SER A 199 15.33 4.72 18.44
CA SER A 199 14.32 5.51 19.16
C SER A 199 13.35 6.21 18.19
N ALA A 200 13.89 6.79 17.12
CA ALA A 200 13.11 7.43 16.07
C ALA A 200 12.23 6.41 15.33
N LEU A 201 12.76 5.23 15.03
CA LEU A 201 12.00 4.12 14.43
C LEU A 201 10.82 3.71 15.30
N ILE A 202 11.04 3.56 16.61
CA ILE A 202 9.98 3.24 17.57
C ILE A 202 8.92 4.35 17.59
N TYR A 203 9.37 5.61 17.57
CA TYR A 203 8.47 6.75 17.54
C TYR A 203 7.58 6.76 16.29
N VAL A 204 8.16 6.70 15.08
CA VAL A 204 7.38 6.83 13.84
C VAL A 204 6.49 5.62 13.54
N ASN A 205 6.88 4.41 13.96
CA ASN A 205 6.13 3.19 13.67
C ASN A 205 5.10 2.81 14.74
N PHE A 206 5.27 3.26 15.99
CA PHE A 206 4.40 2.83 17.10
C PHE A 206 3.80 4.00 17.87
N ILE A 207 4.63 4.93 18.35
CA ILE A 207 4.15 6.02 19.23
C ILE A 207 3.29 7.00 18.44
N TRP A 208 3.81 7.54 17.34
CA TRP A 208 3.11 8.52 16.54
C TRP A 208 1.80 7.97 15.95
N PRO A 209 1.75 6.77 15.33
CA PRO A 209 0.50 6.26 14.77
C PRO A 209 -0.56 6.01 15.82
N SER A 210 -0.18 5.56 17.02
CA SER A 210 -1.11 5.34 18.14
C SER A 210 -1.78 6.61 18.66
N GLN A 211 -1.16 7.77 18.41
CA GLN A 211 -1.61 9.07 18.91
C GLN A 211 -2.29 9.93 17.83
N HIS A 212 -1.86 9.81 16.56
CA HIS A 212 -2.23 10.77 15.51
C HIS A 212 -2.90 10.15 14.28
N TYR A 213 -2.58 8.89 13.93
CA TYR A 213 -3.00 8.34 12.62
C TYR A 213 -4.52 8.27 12.45
N SER A 214 -5.22 7.77 13.46
CA SER A 214 -6.68 7.62 13.42
C SER A 214 -7.43 8.95 13.40
N ALA A 215 -6.81 10.05 13.85
CA ALA A 215 -7.44 11.37 13.90
C ALA A 215 -7.83 11.88 12.50
N VAL A 216 -7.10 11.46 11.45
CA VAL A 216 -7.35 11.91 10.07
C VAL A 216 -7.72 10.79 9.12
N ASN A 217 -7.34 9.54 9.42
CA ASN A 217 -7.50 8.38 8.53
C ASN A 217 -8.60 7.39 8.93
N SER A 218 -9.34 7.64 10.03
CA SER A 218 -10.43 6.75 10.43
C SER A 218 -11.60 6.84 9.44
N VAL A 219 -12.14 5.67 9.06
CA VAL A 219 -13.24 5.57 8.10
C VAL A 219 -14.17 4.39 8.44
N PRO A 220 -15.47 4.46 8.06
CA PRO A 220 -16.39 3.34 8.22
C PRO A 220 -15.98 2.14 7.35
N TYR A 221 -16.54 0.96 7.64
CA TYR A 221 -16.27 -0.25 6.87
C TYR A 221 -16.76 -0.11 5.42
N ALA A 222 -15.92 -0.50 4.46
CA ALA A 222 -16.14 -0.31 3.03
C ALA A 222 -16.32 1.15 2.61
N HIS A 223 -15.64 2.08 3.30
CA HIS A 223 -15.58 3.47 2.88
C HIS A 223 -15.11 3.56 1.42
N ASP A 224 -15.63 4.58 0.72
CA ASP A 224 -15.41 4.87 -0.69
C ASP A 224 -16.03 3.92 -1.73
N ILE A 225 -16.74 2.86 -1.32
CA ILE A 225 -17.39 1.95 -2.29
C ILE A 225 -18.40 2.67 -3.20
N LEU A 226 -19.09 3.69 -2.67
CA LEU A 226 -20.03 4.48 -3.46
C LEU A 226 -19.31 5.63 -4.20
N SER A 227 -18.63 6.51 -3.46
CA SER A 227 -18.00 7.71 -4.02
C SER A 227 -16.92 7.40 -5.08
N ASN A 228 -16.03 6.44 -4.84
CA ASN A 228 -14.88 6.17 -5.71
C ASN A 228 -15.13 5.09 -6.77
N PHE A 229 -16.13 4.20 -6.56
CA PHE A 229 -16.43 3.14 -7.51
C PHE A 229 -17.80 3.32 -8.17
N TRP A 230 -18.89 3.27 -7.40
CA TRP A 230 -20.24 3.34 -7.97
C TRP A 230 -20.54 4.65 -8.69
N ASP A 231 -20.34 5.79 -8.03
CA ASP A 231 -20.69 7.11 -8.56
C ASP A 231 -19.85 7.46 -9.79
N HIS A 232 -18.57 7.07 -9.79
CA HIS A 232 -17.68 7.21 -10.95
C HIS A 232 -18.18 6.43 -12.19
N TRP A 233 -18.93 5.35 -12.00
CA TRP A 233 -19.47 4.51 -13.07
C TRP A 233 -20.94 4.76 -13.38
N VAL A 234 -21.65 5.60 -12.64
CA VAL A 234 -23.09 5.88 -12.89
C VAL A 234 -23.34 7.35 -13.19
N VAL A 235 -22.50 8.26 -12.66
CA VAL A 235 -22.61 9.70 -12.92
C VAL A 235 -22.04 10.02 -14.30
N LYS A 236 -22.78 10.79 -15.09
CA LYS A 236 -22.38 11.23 -16.44
C LYS A 236 -21.13 12.13 -16.35
N ILE A 237 -19.95 11.58 -16.61
CA ILE A 237 -18.77 12.36 -16.96
C ILE A 237 -18.83 12.61 -18.47
N LYS A 238 -18.69 13.89 -18.88
CA LYS A 238 -18.93 14.41 -20.25
C LYS A 238 -18.60 13.40 -21.37
N GLY A 239 -19.64 12.93 -22.06
CA GLY A 239 -19.53 12.20 -23.34
C GLY A 239 -19.75 10.68 -23.30
N PHE A 240 -19.73 10.03 -22.13
CA PHE A 240 -20.00 8.58 -22.04
C PHE A 240 -21.00 8.27 -20.92
N GLY A 241 -22.17 7.76 -21.29
CA GLY A 241 -23.22 7.36 -20.35
C GLY A 241 -23.06 5.91 -19.93
N TRP A 242 -22.31 5.66 -18.87
CA TRP A 242 -22.28 4.32 -18.26
C TRP A 242 -23.67 3.93 -17.75
N THR A 243 -24.07 2.68 -17.98
CA THR A 243 -25.39 2.19 -17.57
C THR A 243 -25.31 1.55 -16.18
N VAL A 244 -26.38 1.67 -15.39
CA VAL A 244 -26.50 0.99 -14.08
C VAL A 244 -26.17 -0.51 -14.15
N PRO A 245 -26.57 -1.27 -15.19
CA PRO A 245 -26.16 -2.67 -15.35
C PRO A 245 -24.64 -2.87 -15.45
N MET A 246 -23.92 -1.98 -16.14
CA MET A 246 -22.47 -2.06 -16.23
C MET A 246 -21.81 -1.83 -14.87
N ALA A 247 -22.23 -0.79 -14.14
CA ALA A 247 -21.72 -0.50 -12.81
C ALA A 247 -21.99 -1.66 -11.84
N ALA A 248 -23.16 -2.30 -11.92
CA ALA A 248 -23.49 -3.49 -11.13
C ALA A 248 -22.55 -4.67 -11.42
N VAL A 249 -22.19 -4.90 -12.68
CA VAL A 249 -21.22 -5.94 -13.07
C VAL A 249 -19.83 -5.61 -12.51
N LEU A 250 -19.36 -4.37 -12.67
CA LEU A 250 -18.02 -3.94 -12.25
C LEU A 250 -17.85 -3.87 -10.73
N ILE A 251 -18.90 -3.57 -9.98
CA ILE A 251 -18.83 -3.47 -8.50
C ILE A 251 -18.93 -4.83 -7.80
N THR A 252 -19.51 -5.84 -8.46
CA THR A 252 -19.76 -7.17 -7.88
C THR A 252 -18.50 -7.82 -7.27
N PRO A 253 -17.31 -7.79 -7.91
CA PRO A 253 -16.10 -8.33 -7.31
C PRO A 253 -15.71 -7.63 -6.00
N LEU A 254 -15.86 -6.30 -5.93
CA LEU A 254 -15.57 -5.51 -4.73
C LEU A 254 -16.57 -5.82 -3.61
N LEU A 255 -17.87 -5.90 -3.92
CA LEU A 255 -18.91 -6.28 -2.96
C LEU A 255 -18.67 -7.68 -2.39
N PHE A 256 -18.22 -8.61 -3.23
CA PHE A 256 -17.85 -9.94 -2.78
C PHE A 256 -16.72 -9.87 -1.75
N VAL A 257 -15.64 -9.13 -2.05
CA VAL A 257 -14.51 -8.96 -1.13
C VAL A 257 -14.94 -8.32 0.20
N ILE A 258 -15.76 -7.28 0.15
CA ILE A 258 -16.30 -6.59 1.33
C ILE A 258 -17.12 -7.54 2.20
N ALA A 259 -17.91 -8.41 1.58
CA ALA A 259 -18.77 -9.36 2.30
C ALA A 259 -18.02 -10.59 2.84
N LEU A 260 -16.80 -10.89 2.35
CA LEU A 260 -16.06 -12.12 2.66
C LEU A 260 -15.93 -12.39 4.16
N PRO A 261 -15.43 -11.47 5.01
CA PRO A 261 -15.21 -11.79 6.43
C PRO A 261 -16.49 -12.19 7.16
N GLY A 262 -17.59 -11.47 6.91
CA GLY A 262 -18.90 -11.76 7.50
C GLY A 262 -19.53 -13.04 6.96
N LEU A 263 -19.48 -13.23 5.64
CA LEU A 263 -19.96 -14.44 4.97
C LEU A 263 -19.22 -15.67 5.49
N LEU A 264 -17.89 -15.62 5.50
CA LEU A 264 -17.03 -16.68 5.98
C LEU A 264 -17.27 -16.97 7.47
N ALA A 265 -17.36 -15.96 8.34
CA ALA A 265 -17.69 -16.17 9.74
C ALA A 265 -19.03 -16.90 9.94
N ALA A 266 -20.09 -16.47 9.23
CA ALA A 266 -21.41 -17.11 9.29
C ALA A 266 -21.37 -18.57 8.81
N LEU A 267 -20.67 -18.83 7.71
CA LEU A 267 -20.52 -20.18 7.14
C LEU A 267 -19.67 -21.09 8.03
N GLY A 268 -18.58 -20.57 8.58
CA GLY A 268 -17.70 -21.26 9.52
C GLY A 268 -18.44 -21.68 10.79
N ALA A 269 -19.25 -20.78 11.37
CA ALA A 269 -20.05 -21.06 12.55
C ALA A 269 -21.16 -22.09 12.27
N ARG A 270 -21.90 -21.93 11.16
CA ARG A 270 -23.04 -22.78 10.83
C ARG A 270 -22.64 -24.21 10.45
N PHE A 271 -21.55 -24.38 9.70
CA PHE A 271 -21.20 -25.66 9.09
C PHE A 271 -19.92 -26.30 9.65
N ARG A 272 -19.30 -25.70 10.69
CA ARG A 272 -18.00 -26.14 11.26
C ARG A 272 -16.94 -26.40 10.17
N TRP A 273 -17.02 -25.65 9.08
CA TRP A 273 -16.72 -26.17 7.75
C TRP A 273 -15.21 -26.47 7.56
N ASN A 274 -14.86 -27.74 7.75
CA ASN A 274 -13.54 -28.31 7.54
C ASN A 274 -12.36 -27.73 8.37
N LEU A 275 -12.59 -27.14 9.54
CA LEU A 275 -11.50 -26.81 10.48
C LEU A 275 -10.73 -28.06 10.96
N ALA A 276 -11.28 -29.26 10.76
CA ALA A 276 -10.59 -30.53 10.95
C ALA A 276 -9.43 -30.73 9.95
N ARG A 277 -9.50 -30.15 8.73
CA ARG A 277 -8.41 -30.20 7.76
C ARG A 277 -7.36 -29.15 8.13
N ASN A 278 -6.14 -29.62 8.40
CA ASN A 278 -5.02 -28.78 8.82
C ASN A 278 -4.74 -27.65 7.80
N GLU A 279 -4.83 -27.96 6.51
CA GLU A 279 -4.66 -27.01 5.43
C GLU A 279 -5.74 -25.92 5.43
N ILE A 280 -7.03 -26.29 5.49
CA ILE A 280 -8.11 -25.30 5.54
C ILE A 280 -7.99 -24.40 6.78
N LEU A 281 -7.64 -24.96 7.94
CA LEU A 281 -7.37 -24.20 9.15
C LEU A 281 -6.24 -23.17 8.96
N LEU A 282 -5.18 -23.53 8.22
CA LEU A 282 -4.08 -22.60 7.91
C LEU A 282 -4.58 -21.38 7.14
N TYR A 283 -5.40 -21.60 6.11
CA TYR A 283 -5.97 -20.52 5.30
C TYR A 283 -6.91 -19.64 6.11
N TRP A 284 -7.69 -20.21 7.03
CA TRP A 284 -8.55 -19.44 7.94
C TRP A 284 -7.74 -18.52 8.85
N LEU A 285 -6.75 -19.08 9.54
CA LEU A 285 -5.95 -18.31 10.50
C LEU A 285 -5.10 -17.26 9.79
N ALA A 286 -4.43 -17.63 8.70
CA ALA A 286 -3.63 -16.69 7.91
C ALA A 286 -4.50 -15.63 7.21
N GLY A 287 -5.66 -16.02 6.67
CA GLY A 287 -6.59 -15.09 6.02
C GLY A 287 -7.22 -14.11 7.00
N ALA A 288 -7.58 -14.56 8.21
CA ALA A 288 -8.04 -13.67 9.27
C ALA A 288 -6.94 -12.71 9.72
N ALA A 289 -5.69 -13.19 9.84
CA ALA A 289 -4.54 -12.35 10.19
C ALA A 289 -4.26 -11.27 9.15
N LEU A 290 -4.26 -11.62 7.86
CA LEU A 290 -4.09 -10.65 6.77
C LEU A 290 -5.21 -9.61 6.78
N TRP A 291 -6.46 -10.03 6.94
CA TRP A 291 -7.59 -9.12 6.95
C TRP A 291 -7.53 -8.17 8.14
N LEU A 292 -7.34 -8.71 9.36
CA LEU A 292 -7.22 -7.90 10.59
C LEU A 292 -6.06 -6.89 10.51
N SER A 293 -4.99 -7.22 9.80
CA SER A 293 -3.83 -6.32 9.69
C SER A 293 -4.14 -5.02 8.95
N GLU A 294 -5.16 -5.02 8.10
CA GLU A 294 -5.56 -3.88 7.27
C GLU A 294 -6.76 -3.12 7.86
N ILE A 295 -7.34 -3.58 8.97
CA ILE A 295 -8.55 -2.96 9.58
C ILE A 295 -8.27 -1.62 10.29
N HIS A 296 -7.00 -1.21 10.35
CA HIS A 296 -6.61 0.13 10.82
C HIS A 296 -7.18 1.25 9.94
N ARG A 297 -7.48 0.98 8.65
CA ARG A 297 -8.23 1.86 7.75
C ARG A 297 -9.19 1.00 6.92
N LYS A 298 -10.50 1.18 7.09
CA LYS A 298 -11.52 0.22 6.61
C LYS A 298 -12.13 0.56 5.24
N ASP A 299 -11.39 1.25 4.39
CA ASP A 299 -11.81 1.51 3.01
C ASP A 299 -11.69 0.27 2.12
N VAL A 300 -12.27 0.31 0.93
CA VAL A 300 -12.26 -0.82 0.00
C VAL A 300 -10.84 -1.29 -0.35
N THR A 301 -9.90 -0.36 -0.50
CA THR A 301 -8.49 -0.62 -0.85
C THR A 301 -7.82 -1.54 0.17
N HIS A 302 -7.88 -1.17 1.45
CA HIS A 302 -7.26 -1.94 2.53
C HIS A 302 -7.94 -3.30 2.69
N LEU A 303 -9.27 -3.36 2.51
CA LEU A 303 -10.01 -4.64 2.53
C LEU A 303 -9.57 -5.57 1.39
N VAL A 304 -9.30 -5.06 0.20
CA VAL A 304 -8.76 -5.84 -0.92
C VAL A 304 -7.37 -6.39 -0.59
N PHE A 305 -6.46 -5.55 -0.07
CA PHE A 305 -5.11 -5.99 0.30
C PHE A 305 -5.08 -7.00 1.46
N GLY A 306 -6.05 -6.95 2.38
CA GLY A 306 -6.17 -7.85 3.53
C GLY A 306 -6.93 -9.14 3.26
N SER A 307 -7.76 -9.20 2.22
CA SER A 307 -8.60 -10.36 1.91
C SER A 307 -8.04 -11.44 0.96
N PRO A 308 -6.82 -11.43 0.39
CA PRO A 308 -6.45 -12.39 -0.65
C PRO A 308 -6.64 -13.87 -0.28
N LEU A 309 -6.25 -14.31 0.93
CA LEU A 309 -6.48 -15.71 1.35
C LEU A 309 -7.96 -15.99 1.66
N LEU A 310 -8.72 -14.98 2.11
CA LEU A 310 -10.17 -15.08 2.26
C LEU A 310 -10.86 -15.23 0.89
N MET A 311 -10.32 -14.62 -0.17
CA MET A 311 -10.82 -14.81 -1.53
C MET A 311 -10.65 -16.27 -1.97
N ILE A 312 -9.49 -16.89 -1.68
CA ILE A 312 -9.28 -18.32 -1.96
C ILE A 312 -10.29 -19.17 -1.18
N LEU A 313 -10.48 -18.90 0.12
CA LEU A 313 -11.46 -19.61 0.95
C LEU A 313 -12.90 -19.44 0.45
N GLY A 314 -13.28 -18.24 0.02
CA GLY A 314 -14.60 -17.95 -0.53
C GLY A 314 -14.86 -18.74 -1.81
N VAL A 315 -13.90 -18.78 -2.73
CA VAL A 315 -14.01 -19.59 -3.96
C VAL A 315 -14.01 -21.09 -3.65
N HIS A 316 -13.16 -21.56 -2.73
CA HIS A 316 -13.16 -22.94 -2.26
C HIS A 316 -14.53 -23.34 -1.67
N PHE A 317 -15.18 -22.44 -0.93
CA PHE A 317 -16.52 -22.67 -0.39
C PHE A 317 -17.56 -22.87 -1.49
N LEU A 318 -17.56 -21.99 -2.50
CA LEU A 318 -18.46 -22.12 -3.65
C LEU A 318 -18.21 -23.43 -4.42
N ASP A 319 -16.96 -23.90 -4.47
CA ASP A 319 -16.56 -25.16 -5.11
C ASP A 319 -17.09 -26.41 -4.39
N GLU A 320 -17.05 -26.50 -3.04
CA GLU A 320 -17.58 -27.70 -2.37
C GLU A 320 -19.09 -27.65 -2.10
N TYR A 321 -19.71 -26.47 -1.94
CA TYR A 321 -21.14 -26.40 -1.64
C TYR A 321 -22.01 -27.01 -2.75
N ARG A 322 -21.56 -26.92 -4.01
CA ARG A 322 -22.10 -27.61 -5.21
C ARG A 322 -23.60 -27.39 -5.51
N ALA A 323 -24.32 -26.55 -4.77
CA ALA A 323 -25.68 -26.17 -5.10
C ALA A 323 -25.71 -25.32 -6.40
N PRO A 324 -26.78 -25.40 -7.21
CA PRO A 324 -26.90 -24.62 -8.46
C PRO A 324 -26.64 -23.12 -8.26
N LEU A 325 -27.10 -22.56 -7.14
CA LEU A 325 -26.87 -21.16 -6.78
C LEU A 325 -25.37 -20.85 -6.56
N ALA A 326 -24.61 -21.74 -5.92
CA ALA A 326 -23.18 -21.54 -5.70
C ALA A 326 -22.37 -21.68 -7.00
N LEU A 327 -22.76 -22.61 -7.88
CA LEU A 327 -22.20 -22.72 -9.23
C LEU A 327 -22.44 -21.45 -10.05
N MET A 328 -23.66 -20.91 -10.01
CA MET A 328 -24.01 -19.66 -10.67
C MET A 328 -23.24 -18.47 -10.08
N ALA A 329 -23.22 -18.33 -8.75
CA ALA A 329 -22.49 -17.27 -8.06
C ALA A 329 -20.99 -17.28 -8.41
N ARG A 330 -20.37 -18.46 -8.47
CA ARG A 330 -18.97 -18.63 -8.87
C ARG A 330 -18.70 -18.20 -10.31
N ARG A 331 -19.57 -18.60 -11.25
CA ARG A 331 -19.46 -18.21 -12.66
C ARG A 331 -19.64 -16.69 -12.82
N LEU A 332 -20.65 -16.14 -12.14
CA LEU A 332 -20.90 -14.69 -12.13
C LEU A 332 -19.70 -13.94 -11.56
N LEU A 333 -19.15 -14.38 -10.43
CA LEU A 333 -17.97 -13.78 -9.81
C LEU A 333 -16.78 -13.77 -10.79
N LEU A 334 -16.52 -14.88 -11.48
CA LEU A 334 -15.45 -14.96 -12.47
C LEU A 334 -15.68 -14.00 -13.64
N VAL A 335 -16.90 -13.97 -14.20
CA VAL A 335 -17.25 -13.07 -15.31
C VAL A 335 -17.13 -11.61 -14.88
N CYS A 336 -17.73 -11.23 -13.76
CA CYS A 336 -17.64 -9.86 -13.22
C CYS A 336 -16.18 -9.46 -12.93
N SER A 337 -15.37 -10.37 -12.37
CA SER A 337 -13.95 -10.10 -12.11
C SER A 337 -13.17 -9.93 -13.40
N ALA A 338 -13.39 -10.79 -14.40
CA ALA A 338 -12.78 -10.65 -15.72
C ALA A 338 -13.20 -9.34 -16.40
N SER A 339 -14.49 -8.97 -16.33
CA SER A 339 -15.01 -7.71 -16.85
C SER A 339 -14.35 -6.50 -16.18
N LEU A 340 -14.23 -6.49 -14.85
CA LEU A 340 -13.55 -5.43 -14.11
C LEU A 340 -12.06 -5.37 -14.47
N GLY A 341 -11.38 -6.51 -14.56
CA GLY A 341 -9.98 -6.57 -14.96
C GLY A 341 -9.74 -6.06 -16.38
N ILE A 342 -10.59 -6.43 -17.34
CA ILE A 342 -10.54 -5.93 -18.72
C ILE A 342 -10.85 -4.44 -18.76
N PHE A 343 -11.88 -3.99 -18.05
CA PHE A 343 -12.22 -2.57 -17.96
C PHE A 343 -11.03 -1.75 -17.46
N ASN A 344 -10.44 -2.16 -16.35
CA ASN A 344 -9.26 -1.51 -15.80
C ASN A 344 -8.10 -1.53 -16.80
N LEU A 345 -7.80 -2.66 -17.43
CA LEU A 345 -6.74 -2.74 -18.46
C LEU A 345 -7.01 -1.78 -19.63
N LEU A 346 -8.25 -1.68 -20.11
CA LEU A 346 -8.61 -0.75 -21.17
C LEU A 346 -8.43 0.70 -20.73
N CYS A 347 -8.89 1.08 -19.53
CA CYS A 347 -8.62 2.41 -18.98
C CYS A 347 -7.12 2.71 -18.95
N LEU A 348 -6.29 1.77 -18.50
CA LEU A 348 -4.84 1.91 -18.47
C LEU A 348 -4.22 2.08 -19.87
N LEU A 349 -4.67 1.32 -20.87
CA LEU A 349 -4.20 1.42 -22.25
C LEU A 349 -4.61 2.75 -22.90
N LEU A 350 -5.76 3.30 -22.48
CA LEU A 350 -6.26 4.60 -22.90
C LEU A 350 -5.56 5.80 -22.24
N ALA A 351 -4.66 5.59 -21.27
CA ALA A 351 -3.83 6.66 -20.71
C ALA A 351 -2.92 7.26 -21.79
N SER A 352 -3.35 8.35 -22.43
CA SER A 352 -2.79 8.81 -23.71
C SER A 352 -1.57 9.71 -23.56
N HIS A 353 -1.38 10.36 -22.41
CA HIS A 353 -0.36 11.40 -22.26
C HIS A 353 0.96 10.79 -21.80
N SER A 354 1.99 10.93 -22.63
CA SER A 354 3.36 10.61 -22.28
C SER A 354 4.06 11.87 -21.80
N VAL A 355 4.62 11.83 -20.59
CA VAL A 355 5.36 12.95 -20.01
C VAL A 355 6.79 12.48 -19.75
N THR A 356 7.77 13.21 -20.28
CA THR A 356 9.18 12.95 -19.99
C THR A 356 9.55 13.68 -18.71
N THR A 357 10.13 12.95 -17.77
CA THR A 357 10.65 13.48 -16.49
C THR A 357 12.12 13.13 -16.38
N ARG A 358 12.82 13.64 -15.37
CA ARG A 358 14.23 13.30 -15.12
C ARG A 358 14.40 11.84 -14.67
N ALA A 359 13.38 11.25 -14.04
CA ALA A 359 13.32 9.82 -13.72
C ALA A 359 12.90 8.93 -14.91
N GLY A 360 12.73 9.51 -16.10
CA GLY A 360 12.31 8.83 -17.33
C GLY A 360 10.87 9.11 -17.73
N THR A 361 10.41 8.45 -18.80
CA THR A 361 9.07 8.67 -19.35
C THR A 361 7.98 7.99 -18.54
N ILE A 362 6.96 8.75 -18.14
CA ILE A 362 5.75 8.27 -17.47
C ILE A 362 4.53 8.43 -18.40
N ARG A 363 3.48 7.66 -18.13
CA ARG A 363 2.15 7.83 -18.73
C ARG A 363 1.18 8.36 -17.69
N THR A 364 0.29 9.25 -18.10
CA THR A 364 -0.69 9.90 -17.22
C THR A 364 -2.05 9.99 -17.92
N PHE A 365 -3.11 10.16 -17.13
CA PHE A 365 -4.48 10.36 -17.65
C PHE A 365 -4.78 11.81 -18.03
N LYS A 366 -3.95 12.76 -17.57
CA LYS A 366 -4.06 14.20 -17.83
C LYS A 366 -2.69 14.73 -18.21
N THR A 367 -2.66 15.83 -18.96
CA THR A 367 -1.44 16.62 -19.13
C THR A 367 -0.92 17.08 -17.76
N MET A 368 0.39 17.17 -17.63
CA MET A 368 1.07 17.59 -16.40
C MET A 368 2.19 18.56 -16.77
N ASP A 369 1.80 19.79 -17.08
CA ASP A 369 2.68 20.89 -17.48
C ASP A 369 3.57 21.36 -16.31
N ILE A 370 3.23 20.97 -15.07
CA ILE A 370 4.06 21.19 -13.88
C ILE A 370 5.50 20.68 -14.05
N PHE A 371 5.74 19.53 -14.68
CA PHE A 371 7.10 18.99 -14.85
C PHE A 371 7.96 19.89 -15.74
N ALA A 372 7.40 20.37 -16.85
CA ALA A 372 8.08 21.34 -17.72
C ALA A 372 8.35 22.68 -17.00
N ALA A 373 7.42 23.09 -16.13
CA ALA A 373 7.63 24.27 -15.30
C ALA A 373 8.74 24.06 -14.26
N LEU A 374 8.78 22.92 -13.57
CA LEU A 374 9.82 22.62 -12.58
C LEU A 374 11.21 22.50 -13.22
N GLU A 375 11.31 21.93 -14.42
CA GLU A 375 12.56 21.87 -15.17
C GLU A 375 13.14 23.26 -15.47
N LYS A 376 12.27 24.27 -15.67
CA LYS A 376 12.67 25.67 -15.88
C LYS A 376 13.23 26.33 -14.61
N TYR A 377 12.70 25.99 -13.44
CA TYR A 377 13.05 26.69 -12.19
C TYR A 377 14.09 25.96 -11.34
N ALA A 378 14.16 24.63 -11.36
CA ALA A 378 15.04 23.87 -10.48
C ALA A 378 15.96 22.92 -11.25
N ALA A 379 17.27 23.01 -10.99
CA ALA A 379 18.26 22.07 -11.52
C ALA A 379 18.17 20.69 -10.82
N PRO A 380 18.69 19.61 -11.44
CA PRO A 380 18.81 18.31 -10.76
C PRO A 380 19.63 18.45 -9.47
N GLY A 381 19.14 17.87 -8.39
CA GLY A 381 19.73 17.93 -7.05
C GLY A 381 19.41 19.20 -6.25
N GLU A 382 18.87 20.24 -6.89
CA GLU A 382 18.50 21.49 -6.21
C GLU A 382 17.39 21.26 -5.17
N GLU A 383 17.46 22.02 -4.07
CA GLU A 383 16.41 21.98 -3.05
C GLU A 383 15.17 22.75 -3.52
N ILE A 384 14.03 22.07 -3.50
CA ILE A 384 12.71 22.70 -3.64
C ILE A 384 11.86 22.31 -2.45
N PHE A 385 10.94 23.16 -2.02
CA PHE A 385 9.98 22.79 -0.99
C PHE A 385 8.59 22.56 -1.60
N ALA A 386 8.21 21.30 -1.76
CA ALA A 386 6.91 20.90 -2.27
C ALA A 386 5.91 20.69 -1.11
N TYR A 387 4.79 21.41 -1.13
CA TYR A 387 3.83 21.52 -0.02
C TYR A 387 2.38 21.43 -0.51
N PRO A 388 1.44 20.81 0.24
CA PRO A 388 1.63 20.08 1.51
C PRO A 388 1.81 18.56 1.35
N TYR A 389 1.42 17.98 0.21
CA TYR A 389 1.51 16.54 -0.03
C TYR A 389 1.93 16.23 -1.49
N ALA A 390 3.19 16.52 -1.81
CA ALA A 390 3.69 16.40 -3.19
C ALA A 390 5.09 15.75 -3.33
N PRO A 391 5.44 14.69 -2.60
CA PRO A 391 6.79 14.11 -2.63
C PRO A 391 7.19 13.49 -3.97
N ARG A 392 6.19 13.20 -4.83
CA ARG A 392 6.39 12.69 -6.19
C ARG A 392 7.34 13.56 -7.04
N TYR A 393 7.33 14.88 -6.85
CA TYR A 393 8.14 15.81 -7.64
C TYR A 393 9.62 15.72 -7.29
N TYR A 394 9.97 15.34 -6.06
CA TYR A 394 11.36 15.09 -5.69
C TYR A 394 11.97 13.95 -6.50
N PHE A 395 11.22 12.85 -6.64
CA PHE A 395 11.67 11.73 -7.46
C PHE A 395 11.66 12.06 -8.95
N LEU A 396 10.51 12.47 -9.49
CA LEU A 396 10.34 12.60 -10.95
C LEU A 396 11.20 13.72 -11.55
N ASP A 397 11.39 14.82 -10.82
CA ASP A 397 12.23 15.94 -11.25
C ASP A 397 13.65 15.89 -10.70
N ALA A 398 14.04 14.79 -10.05
CA ALA A 398 15.34 14.59 -9.43
C ALA A 398 15.77 15.80 -8.57
N THR A 399 14.86 16.29 -7.72
CA THR A 399 15.10 17.42 -6.79
C THR A 399 15.18 16.93 -5.35
N THR A 400 15.65 17.78 -4.45
CA THR A 400 15.86 17.43 -3.05
C THR A 400 14.82 18.10 -2.15
N ASN A 401 14.16 17.32 -1.28
CA ASN A 401 13.38 17.87 -0.18
C ASN A 401 14.35 18.43 0.87
N PRO A 402 14.31 19.73 1.20
CA PRO A 402 15.17 20.32 2.22
C PRO A 402 14.79 19.86 3.64
N THR A 403 13.60 19.29 3.83
CA THR A 403 13.05 18.92 5.14
C THR A 403 13.01 17.41 5.37
N PRO A 404 12.86 16.95 6.62
CA PRO A 404 12.59 15.55 6.93
C PRO A 404 11.18 15.09 6.52
N TYR A 405 10.28 16.02 6.15
CA TYR A 405 8.85 15.79 6.04
C TYR A 405 8.39 15.78 4.58
N SER A 406 8.00 14.62 4.06
CA SER A 406 7.42 14.49 2.71
C SER A 406 5.95 14.91 2.65
N ILE A 407 5.29 14.90 3.81
CA ILE A 407 3.88 15.23 4.02
C ILE A 407 3.81 16.21 5.19
N LEU A 408 3.17 17.36 4.95
CA LEU A 408 2.91 18.41 5.93
C LEU A 408 1.45 18.83 5.85
N VAL A 409 0.58 18.02 6.45
CA VAL A 409 -0.87 18.22 6.46
C VAL A 409 -1.32 18.45 7.90
N TYR A 410 -2.15 19.46 8.13
CA TYR A 410 -2.67 19.74 9.46
C TYR A 410 -3.52 18.58 9.98
N ASN A 411 -3.52 18.40 11.31
CA ASN A 411 -4.10 17.26 12.04
C ASN A 411 -3.41 15.91 11.79
N TYR A 412 -2.64 15.78 10.70
CA TYR A 412 -1.68 14.68 10.52
C TYR A 412 -0.38 15.06 11.24
N ASN A 413 0.31 16.10 10.78
CA ASN A 413 1.57 16.57 11.36
C ASN A 413 1.36 17.43 12.61
N THR A 414 2.34 17.42 13.50
CA THR A 414 2.33 18.22 14.73
C THR A 414 2.74 19.67 14.47
N PRO A 415 2.27 20.65 15.26
CA PRO A 415 2.69 22.05 15.13
C PRO A 415 4.21 22.25 15.16
N SER A 416 4.94 21.48 15.97
CA SER A 416 6.40 21.51 16.02
C SER A 416 7.06 21.10 14.71
N GLN A 417 6.46 20.15 13.96
CA GLN A 417 6.98 19.76 12.64
C GLN A 417 6.79 20.88 11.60
N PHE A 418 5.68 21.63 11.67
CA PHE A 418 5.48 22.81 10.83
C PHE A 418 6.47 23.93 11.17
N GLN A 419 6.70 24.19 12.46
CA GLN A 419 7.67 25.19 12.92
C GLN A 419 9.10 24.83 12.51
N GLU A 420 9.48 23.55 12.65
CA GLU A 420 10.77 23.06 12.20
C GLU A 420 10.94 23.22 10.68
N THR A 421 9.92 22.92 9.89
CA THR A 421 9.93 23.19 8.45
C THR A 421 10.20 24.67 8.16
N VAL A 422 9.47 25.59 8.78
CA VAL A 422 9.68 27.04 8.59
C VAL A 422 11.12 27.44 8.95
N ARG A 423 11.64 26.93 10.07
CA ARG A 423 13.03 27.15 10.48
C ARG A 423 14.03 26.67 9.43
N ILE A 424 13.85 25.45 8.90
CA ILE A 424 14.73 24.89 7.86
C ILE A 424 14.68 25.71 6.58
N LEU A 425 13.49 26.13 6.14
CA LEU A 425 13.35 26.98 4.96
C LEU A 425 14.06 28.32 5.16
N GLU A 426 14.01 28.88 6.37
CA GLU A 426 14.67 30.14 6.69
C GLU A 426 16.19 30.02 6.76
N GLU A 427 16.70 28.96 7.41
CA GLU A 427 18.14 28.72 7.57
C GLU A 427 18.81 28.37 6.25
N ARG A 428 18.21 27.48 5.45
CA ARG A 428 18.79 27.02 4.17
C ARG A 428 18.55 27.98 3.01
N LYS A 429 17.76 29.03 3.23
CA LYS A 429 17.38 29.99 2.18
C LYS A 429 16.81 29.32 0.93
N VAL A 430 15.98 28.29 1.11
CA VAL A 430 15.42 27.47 0.02
C VAL A 430 14.78 28.37 -1.04
N ARG A 431 15.24 28.27 -2.28
CA ARG A 431 14.93 29.23 -3.33
C ARG A 431 13.52 29.06 -3.89
N TYR A 432 13.09 27.83 -4.13
CA TYR A 432 11.82 27.55 -4.78
C TYR A 432 10.85 26.76 -3.90
N VAL A 433 9.58 27.13 -3.97
CA VAL A 433 8.47 26.45 -3.32
C VAL A 433 7.45 26.04 -4.38
N VAL A 434 6.98 24.81 -4.28
CA VAL A 434 5.93 24.23 -5.12
C VAL A 434 4.71 24.00 -4.25
N TRP A 435 3.78 24.94 -4.25
CA TRP A 435 2.58 24.88 -3.43
C TRP A 435 1.41 24.32 -4.21
N ASP A 436 1.04 23.08 -3.92
CA ASP A 436 -0.13 22.39 -4.45
C ASP A 436 -1.42 22.93 -3.82
N LYS A 437 -2.24 23.60 -4.63
CA LYS A 437 -3.57 24.08 -4.21
C LYS A 437 -4.68 23.10 -4.56
N ASN A 438 -4.40 22.02 -5.30
CA ASN A 438 -5.41 21.00 -5.64
C ASN A 438 -5.76 20.15 -4.43
N ILE A 439 -4.80 19.95 -3.51
CA ILE A 439 -5.02 19.17 -2.29
C ILE A 439 -6.21 19.69 -1.48
N GLU A 440 -6.48 21.00 -1.47
CA GLU A 440 -7.62 21.59 -0.74
C GLU A 440 -8.97 21.09 -1.28
N GLN A 441 -9.03 20.74 -2.56
CA GLN A 441 -10.24 20.22 -3.20
C GLN A 441 -10.49 18.74 -2.87
N VAL A 442 -9.43 17.99 -2.54
CA VAL A 442 -9.49 16.54 -2.29
C VAL A 442 -9.16 16.17 -0.84
N ALA A 443 -8.86 17.15 0.02
CA ALA A 443 -8.43 16.92 1.40
C ALA A 443 -9.46 16.12 2.19
N ALA A 444 -10.75 16.39 2.00
CA ALA A 444 -11.84 15.65 2.65
C ALA A 444 -11.98 14.20 2.16
N VAL A 445 -11.42 13.86 0.99
CA VAL A 445 -11.39 12.48 0.46
C VAL A 445 -10.14 11.75 0.98
N VAL A 446 -8.99 12.43 0.99
CA VAL A 446 -7.71 11.83 1.41
C VAL A 446 -7.65 11.65 2.94
N PHE A 447 -8.13 12.65 3.68
CA PHE A 447 -8.12 12.75 5.14
C PHE A 447 -9.54 13.03 5.69
N PRO A 448 -10.48 12.07 5.55
CA PRO A 448 -11.90 12.29 5.79
C PRO A 448 -12.27 12.60 7.25
N SER A 449 -11.44 12.19 8.21
CA SER A 449 -11.64 12.51 9.63
C SER A 449 -10.97 13.82 10.07
N SER A 450 -10.25 14.50 9.18
CA SER A 450 -9.51 15.71 9.52
C SER A 450 -10.45 16.86 9.88
N THR A 451 -10.16 17.55 10.98
CA THR A 451 -10.91 18.74 11.41
C THR A 451 -10.52 19.96 10.59
N GLN A 452 -11.45 20.90 10.38
CA GLN A 452 -11.09 22.15 9.71
C GLN A 452 -10.14 22.97 10.60
N VAL A 453 -9.07 23.46 9.98
CA VAL A 453 -8.08 24.32 10.63
C VAL A 453 -8.60 25.75 10.63
N ALA A 454 -8.57 26.43 11.77
CA ALA A 454 -8.97 27.82 11.82
C ALA A 454 -7.95 28.69 11.04
N PRO A 455 -8.37 29.76 10.35
CA PRO A 455 -7.46 30.59 9.55
C PRO A 455 -6.26 31.18 10.32
N GLY A 456 -6.38 31.33 11.65
CA GLY A 456 -5.30 31.83 12.51
C GLY A 456 -4.25 30.78 12.89
N ASP A 457 -4.52 29.49 12.67
CA ASP A 457 -3.68 28.39 13.13
C ASP A 457 -2.71 27.90 12.03
N PHE A 458 -2.76 28.49 10.83
CA PHE A 458 -1.82 28.19 9.75
C PHE A 458 -0.42 28.71 10.08
N ILE A 459 0.60 27.85 9.97
CA ILE A 459 2.00 28.13 10.30
C ILE A 459 2.83 28.37 9.03
N VAL A 460 2.76 27.45 8.06
CA VAL A 460 3.60 27.51 6.84
C VAL A 460 3.05 28.53 5.84
N GLU A 461 1.73 28.64 5.69
CA GLU A 461 1.09 29.49 4.69
C GLU A 461 1.40 30.99 4.88
N PRO A 462 1.33 31.57 6.10
CA PRO A 462 1.73 32.95 6.31
C PRO A 462 3.23 33.19 6.03
N TYR A 463 4.08 32.22 6.36
CA TYR A 463 5.52 32.28 6.06
C TYR A 463 5.76 32.32 4.55
N LEU A 464 5.17 31.38 3.79
CA LEU A 464 5.29 31.33 2.34
C LEU A 464 4.82 32.64 1.69
N LYS A 465 3.67 33.18 2.12
CA LYS A 465 3.12 34.43 1.58
C LYS A 465 3.99 35.66 1.84
N SER A 466 4.77 35.66 2.93
CA SER A 466 5.58 36.82 3.34
C SER A 466 7.03 36.76 2.85
N HIS A 467 7.56 35.55 2.57
CA HIS A 467 8.96 35.33 2.20
C HIS A 467 9.16 34.89 0.74
N TYR A 468 8.08 34.55 0.03
CA TYR A 468 8.14 34.10 -1.36
C TYR A 468 7.18 34.90 -2.25
N ARG A 469 7.62 35.18 -3.48
CA ARG A 469 6.81 35.79 -4.54
C ARG A 469 6.32 34.72 -5.51
N LEU A 470 5.09 34.83 -5.97
CA LEU A 470 4.53 33.94 -7.00
C LEU A 470 5.22 34.21 -8.34
N VAL A 471 5.79 33.18 -8.96
CA VAL A 471 6.42 33.29 -10.29
C VAL A 471 5.60 32.64 -11.39
N GLN A 472 4.87 31.56 -11.08
CA GLN A 472 4.01 30.87 -12.05
C GLN A 472 2.87 30.10 -11.37
N VAL A 473 1.74 30.01 -12.05
CA VAL A 473 0.64 29.09 -11.73
C VAL A 473 0.49 28.09 -12.86
N VAL A 474 0.49 26.79 -12.56
CA VAL A 474 0.39 25.71 -13.55
C VAL A 474 -0.28 24.51 -12.92
N ASP A 475 -1.25 23.88 -13.57
CA ASP A 475 -1.98 22.68 -13.08
C ASP A 475 -2.51 22.78 -11.64
N GLY A 476 -2.87 23.98 -11.17
CA GLY A 476 -3.30 24.22 -9.78
C GLY A 476 -2.15 24.30 -8.75
N PHE A 477 -0.90 24.24 -9.20
CA PHE A 477 0.29 24.52 -8.40
C PHE A 477 0.68 25.99 -8.50
N ARG A 478 1.20 26.53 -7.40
CA ARG A 478 1.87 27.82 -7.35
C ARG A 478 3.36 27.58 -7.19
N ILE A 479 4.13 27.95 -8.20
CA ILE A 479 5.59 28.00 -8.10
C ILE A 479 5.96 29.38 -7.55
N MET A 480 6.70 29.39 -6.46
CA MET A 480 7.10 30.60 -5.77
C MET A 480 8.61 30.66 -5.63
N GLU A 481 9.18 31.85 -5.75
CA GLU A 481 10.61 32.12 -5.58
C GLU A 481 10.82 32.98 -4.33
N ARG A 482 11.88 32.69 -3.58
CA ARG A 482 12.22 33.43 -2.37
C ARG A 482 12.48 34.90 -2.69
N ILE A 483 11.99 35.79 -1.83
CA ILE A 483 12.29 37.21 -1.88
C ILE A 483 13.65 37.41 -1.18
N GLU A 484 14.67 37.79 -1.93
CA GLU A 484 15.94 38.23 -1.36
C GLU A 484 15.67 39.50 -0.53
N ARG A 485 15.98 39.45 0.77
CA ARG A 485 15.95 40.59 1.68
C ARG A 485 17.34 40.88 2.19
#